data_AF-A0A7C4PVU7-F1
#
_entry.id   AF-A0A7C4PVU7-F1
#
_cell.length_a   1.000
_cell.length_b   1.000
_cell.length_c   1.000
_cell.angle_alpha   90.00
_cell.angle_beta   90.00
_cell.angle_gamma   90.00
#
_symmetry.space_group_name_H-M   'P 1'
#
loop_
_entity.id
_entity.type
_entity.pdbx_description
1 polymer ?
#
loop_
_entity_poly.entity_id
_entity_poly.type
_entity_poly.pdbx_seq_one_letter_code
_entity_poly.pdbx_strand_id
1 'polypeptide(L)'
;MRAVRGHLSGGAGNWNDDVDRWGGRKHKVMGVLKQRLGVMGTPKARLIEIMGEPDETGTPGQSDWSYLVRPIPPEVSEILVYFWRGWHDFLYFFVRDGRVLGVGWWMAGE
;
A
#
# COMPACT_ATOMS: atom_id res chain seq x y z
N MET A 1 11.89 6.40 2.58
CA MET A 1 10.85 6.41 3.63
C MET A 1 10.21 5.05 3.89
N ARG A 2 9.84 4.25 2.87
CA ARG A 2 9.21 2.92 3.08
C ARG A 2 10.07 1.97 3.90
N ALA A 3 11.38 1.89 3.61
CA ALA A 3 12.34 1.04 4.31
C ALA A 3 12.66 1.46 5.77
N VAL A 4 12.28 2.66 6.20
CA VAL A 4 12.54 3.11 7.57
C VAL A 4 11.49 2.50 8.48
N ARG A 5 11.86 1.52 9.31
CA ARG A 5 10.95 0.87 10.24
C ARG A 5 10.70 1.75 11.45
N GLY A 6 9.43 1.93 11.81
CA GLY A 6 9.00 2.58 13.04
C GLY A 6 8.46 1.57 14.05
N HIS A 7 8.03 2.05 15.21
CA HIS A 7 7.43 1.24 16.25
C HIS A 7 6.27 0.37 15.74
N LEU A 8 5.38 0.94 14.91
CA LEU A 8 4.22 0.23 14.36
C LEU A 8 4.59 -0.89 13.36
N SER A 9 5.82 -0.88 12.87
CA SER A 9 6.34 -1.89 11.93
C SER A 9 7.21 -2.95 12.63
N GLY A 10 7.05 -3.13 13.94
CA GLY A 10 7.87 -4.03 14.75
C GLY A 10 9.31 -3.56 14.95
N GLY A 11 9.58 -2.27 14.75
CA GLY A 11 10.90 -1.70 15.04
C GLY A 11 11.16 -1.73 16.55
N ALA A 12 12.30 -2.28 16.96
CA ALA A 12 12.74 -2.34 18.36
C ALA A 12 13.13 -0.98 18.98
N GLY A 13 12.79 0.13 18.32
CA GLY A 13 13.19 1.48 18.68
C GLY A 13 12.08 2.28 19.36
N ASN A 14 12.49 3.40 19.97
CA ASN A 14 11.58 4.40 20.50
C ASN A 14 10.71 5.01 19.41
N TRP A 15 9.51 5.44 19.80
CA TRP A 15 8.57 6.17 18.95
C TRP A 15 9.24 7.28 18.13
N ASN A 16 8.97 7.30 16.82
CA ASN A 16 9.45 8.34 15.92
C ASN A 16 8.27 9.09 15.30
N ASP A 17 8.10 10.36 15.67
CA ASP A 17 6.99 11.21 15.22
C ASP A 17 6.87 11.31 13.69
N ASP A 18 7.98 11.20 12.96
CA ASP A 18 7.94 11.28 11.50
C ASP A 18 7.46 10.00 10.83
N VAL A 19 7.59 8.87 11.53
CA VAL A 19 7.38 7.53 10.98
C VAL A 19 6.12 6.89 11.54
N ASP A 20 5.87 7.07 12.83
CA ASP A 20 4.81 6.41 13.57
C ASP A 20 3.56 7.29 13.69
N ARG A 21 3.74 8.61 13.88
CA ARG A 21 2.62 9.52 14.13
C ARG A 21 1.71 9.67 12.93
N TRP A 22 0.41 9.69 13.21
CA TRP A 22 -0.59 10.17 12.27
C TRP A 22 -0.30 11.61 11.82
N GLY A 23 -0.37 11.88 10.51
CA GLY A 23 0.03 13.19 9.97
C GLY A 23 1.54 13.48 10.01
N GLY A 24 2.36 12.54 10.49
CA GLY A 24 3.81 12.56 10.37
C GLY A 24 4.28 12.46 8.93
N ARG A 25 5.59 12.59 8.70
CA ARG A 25 6.17 12.62 7.35
C ARG A 25 5.82 11.36 6.54
N LYS A 26 5.93 10.16 7.10
CA LYS A 26 5.61 8.90 6.40
C LYS A 26 4.13 8.84 6.00
N HIS A 27 3.22 9.16 6.91
CA HIS A 27 1.79 9.22 6.63
C HIS A 27 1.48 10.18 5.47
N LYS A 28 2.05 11.40 5.50
CA LYS A 28 1.88 12.37 4.40
C LYS A 28 2.41 11.83 3.07
N VAL A 29 3.57 11.18 3.07
CA VAL A 29 4.15 10.56 1.88
C VAL A 29 3.22 9.47 1.32
N MET A 30 2.65 8.61 2.17
CA MET A 30 1.67 7.60 1.74
C MET A 30 0.46 8.25 1.07
N GLY A 31 -0.07 9.33 1.64
CA GLY A 31 -1.19 10.09 1.05
C GLY A 31 -0.85 10.65 -0.33
N VAL A 32 0.34 11.24 -0.49
CA VAL A 32 0.81 11.75 -1.78
C VAL A 32 0.99 10.62 -2.80
N LEU A 33 1.55 9.48 -2.40
CA LEU A 33 1.76 8.34 -3.29
C LEU A 33 0.43 7.71 -3.72
N LYS A 34 -0.52 7.55 -2.81
CA LYS A 34 -1.89 7.12 -3.12
C LYS A 34 -2.51 8.03 -4.19
N GLN A 35 -2.44 9.35 -4.01
CA GLN A 35 -3.01 10.31 -4.96
C GLN A 35 -2.32 10.28 -6.32
N ARG A 36 -0.99 10.17 -6.37
CA ARG A 36 -0.23 10.25 -7.62
C ARG A 36 -0.21 8.94 -8.41
N LEU A 37 -0.14 7.80 -7.72
CA LEU A 37 0.04 6.49 -8.34
C LEU A 37 -1.25 5.68 -8.44
N GLY A 38 -2.27 6.06 -7.67
CA GLY A 38 -3.59 5.44 -7.71
C GLY A 38 -4.48 5.91 -8.84
N VAL A 39 -3.97 6.76 -9.73
CA VAL A 39 -4.71 7.24 -10.91
C VAL A 39 -4.92 6.08 -11.87
N MET A 40 -6.16 5.90 -12.32
CA MET A 40 -6.52 4.86 -13.28
C MET A 40 -5.65 4.96 -14.55
N GLY A 41 -5.14 3.82 -15.02
CA GLY A 41 -4.25 3.73 -16.17
C GLY A 41 -2.76 3.92 -15.84
N THR A 42 -2.40 4.26 -14.60
CA THR A 42 -0.99 4.31 -14.18
C THR A 42 -0.31 2.96 -14.43
N PRO A 43 0.87 2.92 -15.10
CA PRO A 43 1.57 1.65 -15.32
C PRO A 43 2.05 1.03 -14.00
N LYS A 44 1.86 -0.28 -13.83
CA LYS A 44 2.44 -1.06 -12.72
C LYS A 44 3.96 -0.85 -12.62
N ALA A 45 4.65 -0.79 -13.76
CA ALA A 45 6.09 -0.51 -13.80
C ALA A 45 6.45 0.81 -13.10
N ARG A 46 5.58 1.84 -13.18
CA ARG A 46 5.80 3.12 -12.50
C ARG A 46 5.64 3.00 -10.98
N LEU A 47 4.75 2.14 -10.50
CA LEU A 47 4.63 1.84 -9.07
C LEU A 47 5.92 1.19 -8.58
N ILE A 48 6.45 0.21 -9.32
CA ILE A 48 7.69 -0.49 -8.98
C ILE A 48 8.90 0.46 -9.02
N GLU A 49 8.99 1.33 -10.03
CA GLU A 49 10.07 2.32 -10.14
C GLU A 49 10.12 3.27 -8.92
N ILE A 50 8.96 3.70 -8.41
CA ILE A 50 8.88 4.68 -7.31
C ILE A 50 8.93 4.01 -5.94
N MET A 51 8.24 2.88 -5.77
CA MET A 51 8.03 2.25 -4.46
C MET A 51 8.86 0.98 -4.27
N GLY A 52 9.49 0.44 -5.32
CA GLY A 52 10.08 -0.89 -5.35
C GLY A 52 9.03 -1.98 -5.62
N GLU A 53 9.45 -3.24 -5.57
CA GLU A 53 8.52 -4.38 -5.64
C GLU A 53 7.49 -4.32 -4.50
N PRO A 54 6.26 -4.81 -4.73
CA PRO A 54 5.28 -4.99 -3.67
C PRO A 54 5.81 -5.97 -2.63
N ASP A 55 5.40 -5.79 -1.37
CA ASP A 55 5.76 -6.73 -0.31
C ASP A 55 4.98 -8.04 -0.48
N GLU A 56 3.73 -7.94 -0.93
CA GLU A 56 2.88 -9.08 -1.26
C GLU A 56 2.03 -8.83 -2.50
N THR A 57 1.63 -9.91 -3.16
CA THR A 57 0.70 -9.89 -4.29
C THR A 57 -0.47 -10.84 -4.05
N GLY A 58 -1.64 -10.49 -4.57
CA GLY A 58 -2.82 -11.35 -4.49
C GLY A 58 -3.53 -11.48 -5.84
N THR A 59 -4.05 -12.66 -6.12
CA THR A 59 -5.03 -12.86 -7.20
C THR A 59 -6.44 -12.80 -6.61
N PRO A 60 -7.37 -12.01 -7.18
CA PRO A 60 -8.75 -11.97 -6.72
C PRO A 60 -9.41 -13.36 -6.66
N GLY A 61 -10.04 -13.67 -5.54
CA GLY A 61 -10.70 -14.95 -5.27
C GLY A 61 -9.77 -16.09 -4.86
N GLN A 62 -8.45 -15.89 -4.86
CA GLN A 62 -7.45 -16.94 -4.59
C GLN A 62 -6.48 -16.60 -3.45
N SER A 63 -6.51 -15.36 -2.94
CA SER A 63 -5.62 -14.87 -1.89
C SER A 63 -6.41 -14.31 -0.71
N ASP A 64 -5.83 -14.34 0.49
CA ASP A 64 -6.45 -13.72 1.68
C ASP A 64 -6.72 -12.23 1.48
N TRP A 65 -5.89 -11.56 0.67
CA TRP A 65 -6.09 -10.19 0.21
C TRP A 65 -7.44 -9.98 -0.47
N SER A 66 -7.98 -11.00 -1.13
CA SER A 66 -9.31 -10.96 -1.73
C SER A 66 -10.42 -10.69 -0.73
N TYR A 67 -10.20 -11.05 0.54
CA TYR A 67 -11.15 -10.83 1.62
C TYR A 67 -10.89 -9.53 2.38
N LEU A 68 -9.62 -9.15 2.54
CA LEU A 68 -9.21 -7.98 3.30
C LEU A 68 -9.43 -6.66 2.54
N VAL A 69 -9.05 -6.61 1.26
CA VAL A 69 -9.07 -5.35 0.49
C VAL A 69 -10.29 -5.25 -0.41
N ARG A 70 -11.46 -4.94 0.16
CA ARG A 70 -12.74 -4.87 -0.56
C ARG A 70 -13.31 -3.44 -0.65
N PRO A 71 -14.21 -3.15 -1.61
CA PRO A 71 -14.62 -4.02 -2.73
C PRO A 71 -13.53 -4.10 -3.82
N ILE A 72 -13.45 -5.24 -4.50
CA ILE A 72 -12.52 -5.46 -5.61
C ILE A 72 -13.31 -5.29 -6.92
N PRO A 73 -12.89 -4.39 -7.83
CA PRO A 73 -13.50 -4.29 -9.16
C PRO A 73 -13.44 -5.64 -9.90
N PRO A 74 -14.49 -6.03 -10.63
CA PRO A 74 -14.58 -7.35 -11.27
C PRO A 74 -13.48 -7.61 -12.29
N GLU A 75 -12.90 -6.58 -12.87
CA GLU A 75 -11.87 -6.67 -13.89
C GLU A 75 -10.43 -6.78 -13.33
N VAL A 76 -10.24 -6.74 -12.02
CA VAL A 76 -8.91 -6.87 -11.40
C VAL A 76 -8.34 -8.25 -11.68
N SER A 77 -7.08 -8.31 -12.12
CA SER A 77 -6.32 -9.56 -12.26
C SER A 77 -5.27 -9.73 -11.17
N GLU A 78 -4.85 -8.62 -10.55
CA GLU A 78 -3.75 -8.60 -9.58
C GLU A 78 -3.97 -7.52 -8.52
N ILE A 79 -3.63 -7.84 -7.27
CA ILE A 79 -3.59 -6.96 -6.12
C ILE A 79 -2.13 -6.80 -5.72
N LEU A 80 -1.65 -5.57 -5.61
CA LEU A 80 -0.30 -5.26 -5.13
C LEU A 80 -0.39 -4.65 -3.74
N VAL A 81 0.32 -5.20 -2.76
CA VAL A 81 0.30 -4.74 -1.37
C VAL A 81 1.66 -4.19 -0.97
N TYR A 82 1.66 -2.99 -0.42
CA TYR A 82 2.85 -2.27 0.02
C TYR A 82 2.71 -1.90 1.49
N PHE A 83 3.41 -2.62 2.37
CA PHE A 83 3.50 -2.31 3.79
C PHE A 83 4.32 -1.04 4.01
N TRP A 84 3.77 -0.12 4.79
CA TRP A 84 4.42 1.14 5.14
C TRP A 84 4.64 1.27 6.64
N ARG A 85 3.63 0.95 7.43
CA ARG A 85 3.70 0.86 8.89
C ARG A 85 3.25 -0.52 9.37
N GLY A 86 3.63 -1.57 8.63
CA GLY A 86 3.31 -2.97 8.92
C GLY A 86 1.96 -3.42 8.35
N TRP A 87 1.49 -4.58 8.80
CA TRP A 87 0.24 -5.22 8.34
C TRP A 87 -1.02 -4.42 8.72
N HIS A 88 -0.89 -3.49 9.68
CA HIS A 88 -1.98 -2.64 10.14
C HIS A 88 -2.12 -1.35 9.34
N ASP A 89 -1.13 -0.97 8.51
CA ASP A 89 -1.20 0.30 7.78
C ASP A 89 -0.36 0.28 6.49
N PHE A 90 -1.07 0.13 5.37
CA PHE A 90 -0.49 -0.17 4.07
C PHE A 90 -1.29 0.41 2.91
N LEU A 91 -0.62 0.55 1.77
CA LEU A 91 -1.27 0.89 0.50
C LEU A 91 -1.45 -0.38 -0.32
N TYR A 92 -2.58 -0.48 -1.01
CA TYR A 92 -2.81 -1.56 -1.95
C TYR A 92 -3.35 -1.02 -3.27
N PHE A 93 -3.00 -1.68 -4.37
CA PHE A 93 -3.38 -1.28 -5.71
C PHE A 93 -4.06 -2.43 -6.43
N PHE A 94 -5.15 -2.12 -7.12
CA PHE A 94 -5.82 -3.03 -8.02
C PHE A 94 -5.27 -2.83 -9.42
N VAL A 95 -4.87 -3.92 -10.06
CA VAL A 95 -4.22 -3.91 -11.37
C VAL A 95 -4.91 -4.88 -12.32
N ARG A 96 -5.03 -4.46 -13.58
CA ARG A 96 -5.38 -5.30 -14.72
C ARG A 96 -4.40 -5.03 -15.85
N ASP A 97 -3.86 -6.09 -16.45
CA ASP A 97 -2.95 -6.00 -17.60
C ASP A 97 -1.81 -4.98 -17.41
N GLY A 98 -1.23 -4.96 -16.20
CA GLY A 98 -0.15 -4.04 -15.84
C GLY A 98 -0.56 -2.57 -15.70
N ARG A 99 -1.86 -2.28 -15.59
CA ARG A 99 -2.43 -0.93 -15.39
C ARG A 99 -3.23 -0.85 -14.09
N VAL A 100 -3.02 0.21 -13.32
CA VAL A 100 -3.79 0.50 -12.12
C VAL A 100 -5.24 0.79 -12.49
N LEU A 101 -6.15 0.17 -11.77
CA LEU A 101 -7.59 0.44 -11.82
C LEU A 101 -8.03 1.28 -10.62
N GLY A 102 -7.34 1.14 -9.49
CA GLY A 102 -7.58 1.92 -8.29
C GLY A 102 -6.57 1.65 -7.19
N VAL A 103 -6.71 2.40 -6.11
CA VAL A 103 -5.86 2.32 -4.91
C VAL A 103 -6.72 2.39 -3.66
N GLY A 104 -6.30 1.67 -2.62
CA GLY A 104 -6.79 1.87 -1.28
C GLY A 104 -5.67 2.04 -0.27
N TRP A 105 -6.08 2.46 0.91
CA TRP A 105 -5.23 2.57 2.08
C TRP A 105 -5.93 1.80 3.18
N TRP A 106 -5.34 0.69 3.59
CA TRP A 106 -5.78 -0.06 4.75
C TRP A 106 -5.13 0.51 6.01
N MET A 107 -5.95 0.82 7.00
CA MET A 107 -5.50 1.23 8.33
C MET A 107 -6.38 0.52 9.36
N ALA A 108 -5.77 -0.25 10.25
CA ALA A 108 -6.44 -0.91 11.36
C ALA A 108 -5.90 -0.35 12.68
N GLY A 109 -6.79 0.32 13.43
CA GLY A 109 -6.51 0.96 14.72
C GLY A 109 -6.36 2.48 14.61
N GLU A 110 -7.25 3.21 15.29
CA GLU A 110 -6.90 4.48 15.94
C GLU A 110 -6.46 4.17 17.37
#